data_AF-A0A6V7QMV6-F1
#
_entry.id   AF-A0A6V7QMV6-F1
#
_cell.length_a   1.000
_cell.length_b   1.000
_cell.length_c   1.000
_cell.angle_alpha   90.00
_cell.angle_beta   90.00
_cell.angle_gamma   90.00
#
_symmetry.space_group_name_H-M   'P 1'
#
loop_
_entity.id
_entity.type
_entity.pdbx_description
1 polymer ?
#
loop_
_entity_poly.entity_id
_entity_poly.type
_entity_poly.pdbx_seq_one_letter_code
_entity_poly.pdbx_strand_id
1 'polypeptide(L)'
;MARVLVAAVKKWRLKLPSDPKELHELDLGAYEKKRNFRIDSTNSMRFLNKAAVKGGSDTKWSLCCVTQVEETKQILRMLPILVTMFIPCTIISQTNTLFVKQGTTLNRHMGRHFQIPPASLGAFVTLTMLICVVLYDRYFVKIMKLWTKNPRGITLLQRIGFGLLLHIVTMLAACFIEKKRLSVARSHGLDRSGGQVPLTIFILLPQFVLMGVADAFLVVGKIEFFYDQARRA
;
A
#
# COMPACT_ATOMS: atom_id res chain seq x y z
N MET A 1 -9.19 -19.92 -1.41
CA MET A 1 -7.81 -19.91 -0.85
C MET A 1 -7.50 -21.10 0.07
N ALA A 2 -8.02 -21.18 1.31
CA ALA A 2 -7.63 -22.23 2.26
C ALA A 2 -7.81 -23.67 1.73
N ARG A 3 -8.94 -23.94 1.05
CA ARG A 3 -9.21 -25.22 0.36
C ARG A 3 -8.14 -25.57 -0.68
N VAL A 4 -7.70 -24.60 -1.48
CA VAL A 4 -6.68 -24.79 -2.51
C VAL A 4 -5.33 -25.13 -1.89
N LEU A 5 -4.94 -24.41 -0.83
CA LEU A 5 -3.68 -24.67 -0.12
C LEU A 5 -3.67 -26.07 0.50
N VAL A 6 -4.74 -26.43 1.22
CA VAL A 6 -4.87 -27.76 1.85
C VAL A 6 -4.87 -28.87 0.78
N ALA A 7 -5.64 -28.70 -0.30
CA ALA A 7 -5.69 -29.68 -1.38
C ALA A 7 -4.34 -29.83 -2.10
N ALA A 8 -3.62 -28.73 -2.36
CA ALA A 8 -2.30 -28.76 -2.98
C ALA A 8 -1.26 -29.47 -2.10
N VAL A 9 -1.28 -29.24 -0.78
CA VAL A 9 -0.39 -29.93 0.17
C VAL A 9 -0.74 -31.41 0.27
N LYS A 10 -2.02 -31.77 0.39
CA LYS A 10 -2.47 -33.17 0.44
C LYS A 10 -2.09 -33.95 -0.83
N LYS A 11 -2.11 -33.27 -1.97
CA LYS A 11 -1.78 -33.83 -3.30
C LYS A 11 -0.32 -33.57 -3.71
N TRP A 12 0.55 -33.13 -2.81
CA TRP A 12 1.92 -32.72 -3.15
C TRP A 12 2.74 -33.83 -3.83
N ARG A 13 2.46 -35.11 -3.53
CA ARG A 13 3.15 -36.26 -4.15
C ARG A 13 2.59 -36.69 -5.50
N LEU A 14 1.44 -36.17 -5.94
CA LEU A 14 0.86 -36.51 -7.24
C LEU A 14 1.63 -35.83 -8.38
N LYS A 15 1.75 -36.55 -9.50
CA LYS A 15 2.26 -35.99 -10.76
C LYS A 15 1.25 -34.99 -11.31
N LEU A 16 1.74 -33.82 -11.70
CA LEU A 16 0.92 -32.83 -12.37
C LEU A 16 0.77 -33.25 -13.84
N PRO A 17 -0.45 -33.33 -14.39
CA PRO A 17 -0.67 -33.55 -15.81
C PRO A 17 0.04 -32.51 -16.67
N SER A 18 0.53 -32.92 -17.84
CA SER A 18 1.17 -32.02 -18.81
C SER A 18 0.15 -31.16 -19.56
N ASP A 19 -1.08 -31.66 -19.76
CA ASP A 19 -2.16 -30.92 -20.40
C ASP A 19 -3.05 -30.22 -19.34
N PRO A 20 -3.17 -28.87 -19.36
CA PRO A 20 -4.10 -28.13 -18.51
C PRO A 20 -5.56 -28.56 -18.62
N LYS A 21 -5.96 -29.18 -19.74
CA LYS A 21 -7.34 -29.67 -19.98
C LYS A 21 -7.71 -30.88 -19.13
N GLU A 22 -6.73 -31.60 -18.58
CA GLU A 22 -6.96 -32.75 -17.69
C GLU A 22 -7.29 -32.33 -16.24
N LEU A 23 -7.08 -31.05 -15.91
CA LEU A 23 -7.42 -30.48 -14.60
C LEU A 23 -8.94 -30.35 -14.43
N HIS A 24 -9.39 -30.35 -13.19
CA HIS A 24 -10.79 -30.16 -12.85
C HIS A 24 -11.21 -28.71 -13.08
N GLU A 25 -12.18 -28.49 -13.97
CA GLU A 25 -12.84 -27.21 -14.20
C GLU A 25 -14.36 -27.44 -14.25
N LEU A 26 -15.13 -26.42 -13.86
CA LEU A 26 -16.58 -26.39 -14.02
C LEU A 26 -16.97 -26.01 -15.46
N ASP A 27 -18.18 -26.38 -15.85
CA ASP A 27 -18.73 -26.06 -17.16
C ASP A 27 -19.10 -24.57 -17.28
N LEU A 28 -19.08 -24.01 -18.49
CA LEU A 28 -19.29 -22.56 -18.73
C LEU A 28 -20.65 -22.06 -18.20
N GLY A 29 -21.71 -22.86 -18.33
CA GLY A 29 -23.04 -22.51 -17.81
C GLY A 29 -23.10 -22.39 -16.28
N ALA A 30 -22.19 -23.06 -15.55
CA ALA A 30 -22.09 -22.92 -14.10
C ALA A 30 -21.44 -21.59 -13.67
N TYR A 31 -20.61 -21.01 -14.52
CA TYR A 31 -19.99 -19.69 -14.33
C TYR A 31 -20.98 -18.57 -14.67
N GLU A 32 -21.74 -18.69 -15.75
CA GLU A 32 -22.79 -17.73 -16.13
C GLU A 32 -23.86 -17.61 -15.05
N LYS A 33 -24.31 -18.74 -14.48
CA LYS A 33 -25.27 -18.75 -13.37
C LYS A 33 -24.74 -18.06 -12.10
N LYS A 34 -23.42 -18.06 -11.91
CA LYS A 34 -22.74 -17.41 -10.78
C LYS A 34 -22.24 -16.00 -11.11
N ARG A 35 -22.40 -15.51 -12.34
CA ARG A 35 -21.78 -14.27 -12.85
C ARG A 35 -20.27 -14.19 -12.60
N ASN A 36 -19.59 -15.34 -12.65
CA ASN A 36 -18.13 -15.39 -12.53
C ASN A 36 -17.48 -15.61 -13.90
N PHE A 37 -16.22 -15.21 -14.03
CA PHE A 37 -15.42 -15.45 -15.23
C PHE A 37 -14.53 -16.68 -15.01
N ARG A 38 -14.32 -17.44 -16.09
CA ARG A 38 -13.34 -18.52 -16.10
C ARG A 38 -11.95 -17.93 -16.24
N ILE A 39 -10.99 -18.43 -15.46
CA ILE A 39 -9.58 -18.04 -15.57
C ILE A 39 -8.76 -19.24 -16.05
N ASP A 40 -8.03 -19.02 -17.14
CA ASP A 40 -7.15 -20.04 -17.73
C ASP A 40 -5.91 -20.30 -16.86
N SER A 41 -5.42 -21.54 -16.91
CA SER A 41 -4.28 -21.92 -16.08
C SER A 41 -2.98 -21.20 -16.48
N THR A 42 -2.27 -20.68 -15.48
CA THR A 42 -0.98 -20.03 -15.66
C THR A 42 0.18 -20.93 -15.22
N ASN A 43 1.32 -20.81 -15.90
CA ASN A 43 2.55 -21.54 -15.58
C ASN A 43 3.25 -21.14 -14.27
N SER A 44 2.80 -20.08 -13.59
CA SER A 44 3.36 -19.70 -12.28
C SER A 44 2.82 -20.57 -11.15
N MET A 45 3.63 -20.80 -10.12
CA MET A 45 3.21 -21.53 -8.90
C MET A 45 2.54 -22.88 -9.25
N ARG A 46 3.15 -23.65 -10.16
CA ARG A 46 2.59 -24.92 -10.68
C ARG A 46 2.21 -25.92 -9.60
N PHE A 47 2.85 -25.87 -8.44
CA PHE A 47 2.51 -26.74 -7.30
C PHE A 47 1.05 -26.57 -6.83
N LEU A 48 0.45 -25.39 -6.98
CA LEU A 48 -0.95 -25.14 -6.62
C LEU A 48 -1.94 -25.79 -7.60
N ASN A 49 -1.53 -26.03 -8.85
CA ASN A 49 -2.36 -26.76 -9.82
C ASN A 49 -2.65 -28.19 -9.38
N LYS A 50 -1.87 -28.75 -8.44
CA LYS A 50 -2.13 -30.07 -7.84
C LYS A 50 -3.48 -30.13 -7.11
N ALA A 51 -4.00 -29.00 -6.64
CA ALA A 51 -5.34 -28.93 -6.03
C ALA A 51 -6.47 -29.25 -7.03
N ALA A 52 -6.22 -29.07 -8.33
CA ALA A 52 -7.18 -29.32 -9.41
C ALA A 52 -6.98 -30.68 -10.11
N VAL A 53 -6.03 -31.52 -9.66
CA VAL A 53 -5.82 -32.85 -10.24
C VAL A 53 -6.95 -33.78 -9.81
N LYS A 54 -7.60 -34.43 -10.78
CA LYS A 54 -8.60 -35.48 -10.58
C LYS A 54 -7.88 -36.74 -10.07
N GLY A 55 -8.02 -37.05 -8.78
CA GLY A 55 -7.34 -38.18 -8.13
C GLY A 55 -7.26 -38.05 -6.61
N GLY A 56 -7.62 -39.11 -5.87
CA GLY A 56 -7.74 -39.14 -4.40
C GLY A 56 -9.20 -39.13 -3.90
N SER A 57 -9.42 -39.15 -2.58
CA SER A 57 -10.79 -39.16 -2.02
C SER A 57 -11.56 -37.87 -2.38
N ASP A 58 -12.75 -38.00 -2.98
CA ASP A 58 -13.66 -36.90 -3.38
C ASP A 58 -14.33 -36.22 -2.18
N THR A 59 -13.50 -35.74 -1.26
CA THR A 59 -13.94 -34.89 -0.16
C THR A 59 -14.03 -33.45 -0.64
N LYS A 60 -14.99 -32.68 -0.11
CA LYS A 60 -15.17 -31.25 -0.42
C LYS A 60 -13.87 -30.42 -0.24
N TRP A 61 -12.89 -30.92 0.50
CA TRP A 61 -11.60 -30.28 0.78
C TRP A 61 -10.43 -30.78 -0.08
N SER A 62 -10.64 -31.71 -1.02
CA SER A 62 -9.56 -32.31 -1.83
C SER A 62 -9.55 -31.88 -3.30
N LEU A 63 -10.67 -31.36 -3.83
CA LEU A 63 -10.79 -30.98 -5.24
C LEU A 63 -11.22 -29.51 -5.37
N CYS A 64 -10.46 -28.74 -6.13
CA CYS A 64 -10.72 -27.33 -6.45
C CYS A 64 -10.70 -27.13 -7.97
N CYS A 65 -11.43 -26.14 -8.47
CA CYS A 65 -11.44 -25.81 -9.90
C CYS A 65 -10.19 -25.00 -10.27
N VAL A 66 -9.73 -25.07 -11.51
CA VAL A 66 -8.57 -24.29 -11.99
C VAL A 66 -8.77 -22.80 -11.74
N THR A 67 -9.98 -22.27 -11.96
CA THR A 67 -10.31 -20.87 -11.66
C THR A 67 -10.01 -20.50 -10.19
N GLN A 68 -10.40 -21.35 -9.22
CA GLN A 68 -10.14 -21.11 -7.80
C GLN A 68 -8.64 -21.19 -7.45
N VAL A 69 -7.90 -22.02 -8.17
CA VAL A 69 -6.45 -22.13 -8.04
C VAL A 69 -5.78 -20.85 -8.54
N GLU A 70 -6.20 -20.34 -9.70
CA GLU A 70 -5.66 -19.10 -10.27
C GLU A 70 -6.01 -17.87 -9.43
N GLU A 71 -7.24 -17.74 -8.93
CA GLU A 71 -7.63 -16.74 -7.92
C GLU A 71 -6.66 -16.77 -6.72
N THR A 72 -6.38 -17.98 -6.21
CA THR A 72 -5.46 -18.16 -5.08
C THR A 72 -4.03 -17.76 -5.41
N LYS A 73 -3.54 -18.08 -6.63
CA LYS A 73 -2.22 -17.64 -7.11
C LYS A 73 -2.13 -16.12 -7.18
N GLN A 74 -3.18 -15.45 -7.65
CA GLN A 74 -3.19 -13.99 -7.75
C GLN A 74 -3.10 -13.33 -6.36
N ILE A 75 -3.89 -13.80 -5.39
CA ILE A 75 -3.81 -13.30 -4.02
C ILE A 75 -2.40 -13.54 -3.43
N LEU A 76 -1.81 -14.73 -3.66
CA LEU A 76 -0.44 -15.02 -3.20
C LEU A 76 0.61 -14.10 -3.82
N ARG A 77 0.44 -13.68 -5.07
CA ARG A 77 1.34 -12.69 -5.72
C ARG A 77 1.21 -11.28 -5.13
N MET A 78 0.07 -10.96 -4.52
CA MET A 78 -0.17 -9.65 -3.89
C MET A 78 0.35 -9.59 -2.44
N LEU A 79 0.53 -10.74 -1.79
CA LEU A 79 1.01 -10.82 -0.40
C LEU A 79 2.33 -10.08 -0.15
N PRO A 80 3.39 -10.21 -0.98
CA PRO A 80 4.64 -9.49 -0.74
C PRO A 80 4.44 -7.97 -0.68
N ILE A 81 3.63 -7.43 -1.59
CA ILE A 81 3.31 -5.99 -1.63
C ILE A 81 2.54 -5.61 -0.38
N LEU A 82 1.57 -6.42 0.06
CA LEU A 82 0.82 -6.19 1.29
C LEU A 82 1.73 -6.16 2.52
N VAL A 83 2.74 -7.03 2.60
CA VAL A 83 3.75 -7.02 3.67
C VAL A 83 4.58 -5.74 3.63
N THR A 84 5.02 -5.29 2.44
CA THR A 84 5.74 -4.01 2.30
C THR A 84 4.91 -2.80 2.76
N MET A 85 3.57 -2.86 2.62
CA MET A 85 2.69 -1.77 3.05
C MET A 85 2.62 -1.56 4.57
N PHE A 86 3.15 -2.47 5.40
CA PHE A 86 3.23 -2.26 6.85
C PHE A 86 4.06 -1.02 7.21
N ILE A 87 5.16 -0.77 6.50
CA ILE A 87 6.07 0.35 6.81
C ILE A 87 5.31 1.68 6.68
N PRO A 88 4.70 2.01 5.52
CA PRO A 88 3.88 3.23 5.40
C PRO A 88 2.73 3.33 6.40
N CYS A 89 2.06 2.22 6.74
CA CYS A 89 1.00 2.24 7.76
C CYS A 89 1.53 2.74 9.12
N THR A 90 2.74 2.33 9.51
CA THR A 90 3.37 2.84 10.74
C THR A 90 3.71 4.33 10.62
N ILE A 91 4.20 4.80 9.46
CA ILE A 91 4.54 6.21 9.23
C ILE A 91 3.29 7.11 9.27
N ILE A 92 2.19 6.69 8.65
CA ILE A 92 0.89 7.38 8.73
C ILE A 92 0.42 7.45 10.20
N SER A 93 0.59 6.37 10.95
CA SER A 93 0.23 6.35 12.37
C SER A 93 1.07 7.32 13.21
N GLN A 94 2.37 7.46 12.91
CA GLN A 94 3.25 8.45 13.56
C GLN A 94 2.82 9.89 13.26
N THR A 95 2.33 10.16 12.04
CA THR A 95 1.85 11.49 11.64
C THR A 95 0.66 11.94 12.51
N ASN A 96 -0.25 11.02 12.81
CA ASN A 96 -1.43 11.32 13.65
C ASN A 96 -1.12 11.36 15.15
N THR A 97 0.04 10.87 15.58
CA THR A 97 0.38 10.71 16.99
C THR A 97 1.63 11.51 17.37
N LEU A 98 2.82 11.01 17.02
CA LEU A 98 4.10 11.61 17.37
C LEU A 98 4.26 13.01 16.80
N PHE A 99 3.85 13.27 15.55
CA PHE A 99 3.99 14.60 14.98
C PHE A 99 3.07 15.61 15.67
N VAL A 100 1.86 15.19 16.02
CA VAL A 100 0.93 16.00 16.82
C VAL A 100 1.54 16.27 18.21
N LYS A 101 2.10 15.25 18.86
CA LYS A 101 2.77 15.39 20.16
C LYS A 101 3.95 16.35 20.10
N GLN A 102 4.79 16.27 19.07
CA GLN A 102 5.87 17.23 18.82
C GLN A 102 5.31 18.65 18.76
N GLY A 103 4.24 18.87 18.00
CA GLY A 103 3.58 20.17 17.86
C GLY A 103 3.04 20.74 19.17
N THR A 104 2.65 19.89 20.14
CA THR A 104 2.22 20.37 21.47
C THR A 104 3.35 21.00 22.28
N THR A 105 4.60 20.61 22.02
CA THR A 105 5.78 21.13 22.73
C THR A 105 6.36 22.41 22.12
N LEU A 106 5.86 22.83 20.96
CA LEU A 106 6.36 23.98 20.20
C LEU A 106 5.57 25.25 20.51
N ASN A 107 6.09 26.41 20.08
CA ASN A 107 5.35 27.66 20.09
C ASN A 107 4.27 27.65 19.00
N ARG A 108 3.01 27.71 19.44
CA ARG A 108 1.81 27.59 18.59
C ARG A 108 1.19 28.93 18.22
N HIS A 109 1.75 30.05 18.68
CA HIS A 109 1.19 31.37 18.42
C HIS A 109 1.37 31.77 16.95
N MET A 110 0.27 32.22 16.33
CA MET A 110 0.25 32.88 15.03
C MET A 110 -0.28 34.29 15.25
N GLY A 111 0.63 35.25 15.43
CA GLY A 111 0.30 36.59 15.91
C GLY A 111 0.06 36.63 17.42
N ARG A 112 -0.65 37.67 17.89
CA ARG A 112 -0.82 37.95 19.33
C ARG A 112 -1.95 37.18 20.00
N HIS A 113 -2.99 36.80 19.27
CA HIS A 113 -4.25 36.30 19.87
C HIS A 113 -4.62 34.88 19.47
N PHE A 114 -3.94 34.28 18.49
CA PHE A 114 -4.32 32.98 17.95
C PHE A 114 -3.26 31.92 18.22
N GLN A 115 -3.68 30.78 18.77
CA GLN A 115 -2.85 29.60 18.92
C GLN A 115 -3.37 28.49 18.01
N ILE A 116 -2.51 28.02 17.10
CA ILE A 116 -2.84 26.94 16.19
C ILE A 116 -2.92 25.62 16.98
N PRO A 117 -4.00 24.83 16.81
CA PRO A 117 -4.05 23.46 17.33
C PRO A 117 -3.03 22.56 16.61
N PRO A 118 -2.17 21.79 17.29
CA PRO A 118 -1.17 20.96 16.62
C PRO A 118 -1.73 19.97 15.60
N ALA A 119 -2.90 19.41 15.88
CA ALA A 119 -3.59 18.48 14.99
C ALA A 119 -4.04 19.14 13.67
N SER A 120 -4.23 20.47 13.63
CA SER A 120 -4.63 21.15 12.40
C SER A 120 -3.53 21.16 11.34
N LEU A 121 -2.28 20.84 11.70
CA LEU A 121 -1.22 20.60 10.71
C LEU A 121 -1.54 19.44 9.77
N GLY A 122 -2.37 18.48 10.20
CA GLY A 122 -2.87 17.41 9.35
C GLY A 122 -3.64 17.91 8.12
N ALA A 123 -4.27 19.10 8.19
CA ALA A 123 -4.94 19.71 7.05
C ALA A 123 -3.96 19.99 5.88
N PHE A 124 -2.69 20.29 6.18
CA PHE A 124 -1.68 20.49 5.14
C PHE A 124 -1.31 19.19 4.41
N VAL A 125 -1.39 18.03 5.08
CA VAL A 125 -1.24 16.72 4.42
C VAL A 125 -2.34 16.56 3.39
N THR A 126 -3.59 16.75 3.80
CA THR A 126 -4.76 16.62 2.93
C THR A 126 -4.70 17.60 1.76
N LEU A 127 -4.41 18.87 2.04
CA LEU A 127 -4.32 19.91 1.00
C LEU A 127 -3.22 19.59 -0.01
N THR A 128 -2.03 19.23 0.48
CA THR A 128 -0.90 18.89 -0.39
C THR A 128 -1.21 17.65 -1.21
N MET A 129 -1.81 16.61 -0.60
CA MET A 129 -2.22 15.41 -1.30
C MET A 129 -3.21 15.72 -2.44
N LEU A 130 -4.24 16.53 -2.17
CA LEU A 130 -5.22 16.93 -3.19
C LEU A 130 -4.56 17.68 -4.35
N ILE A 131 -3.71 18.67 -4.05
CA ILE A 131 -2.95 19.41 -5.07
C ILE A 131 -2.07 18.45 -5.88
N CYS A 132 -1.33 17.56 -5.22
CA CYS A 132 -0.45 16.60 -5.87
C CYS A 132 -1.22 15.62 -6.76
N VAL A 133 -2.38 15.12 -6.34
CA VAL A 133 -3.23 14.26 -7.17
C VAL A 133 -3.69 14.99 -8.43
N VAL A 134 -4.18 16.23 -8.29
CA VAL A 134 -4.59 17.05 -9.45
C VAL A 134 -3.41 17.29 -10.40
N LEU A 135 -2.24 17.63 -9.87
CA LEU A 135 -1.03 17.81 -10.67
C LEU A 135 -0.58 16.52 -11.36
N TYR A 136 -0.67 15.40 -10.66
CA TYR A 136 -0.33 14.08 -11.18
C TYR A 136 -1.23 13.72 -12.37
N ASP A 137 -2.55 13.79 -12.21
CA ASP A 137 -3.50 13.39 -13.25
C ASP A 137 -3.52 14.37 -14.43
N ARG A 138 -3.43 15.68 -14.16
CA ARG A 138 -3.56 16.71 -15.20
C ARG A 138 -2.29 16.86 -16.04
N TYR A 139 -1.12 16.78 -15.42
CA TYR A 139 0.16 17.09 -16.07
C TYR A 139 1.06 15.87 -16.15
N PHE A 140 1.37 15.23 -15.02
CA PHE A 140 2.35 14.13 -14.99
C PHE A 140 1.92 12.96 -15.88
N VAL A 141 0.68 12.49 -15.76
CA VAL A 141 0.17 11.37 -16.59
C VAL A 141 0.22 11.72 -18.07
N LYS A 142 -0.17 12.95 -18.46
CA LYS A 142 -0.13 13.38 -19.87
C LYS A 142 1.28 13.37 -20.43
N ILE A 143 2.24 13.92 -19.68
CA ILE A 143 3.65 13.97 -20.09
C ILE A 143 4.22 12.56 -20.17
N MET A 144 4.03 11.76 -19.12
CA MET A 144 4.59 10.41 -19.06
C MET A 144 3.98 9.50 -20.11
N LYS A 145 2.69 9.65 -20.45
CA LYS A 145 2.05 8.87 -21.52
C LYS A 145 2.74 9.09 -22.88
N LEU A 146 3.23 10.31 -23.16
CA LEU A 146 3.97 10.60 -24.39
C LEU A 146 5.30 9.84 -24.44
N TRP A 147 5.94 9.66 -23.29
CA TRP A 147 7.28 9.06 -23.21
C TRP A 147 7.23 7.54 -23.06
N THR A 148 6.38 7.02 -22.19
CA THR A 148 6.32 5.59 -21.85
C THR A 148 5.37 4.80 -22.75
N LYS A 149 4.54 5.49 -23.54
CA LYS A 149 3.41 4.90 -24.31
C LYS A 149 2.44 4.10 -23.44
N ASN A 150 2.49 4.26 -22.12
CA ASN A 150 1.56 3.62 -21.19
C ASN A 150 0.34 4.54 -20.98
N PRO A 151 -0.91 4.05 -21.14
CA PRO A 151 -2.11 4.86 -20.92
C PRO A 151 -2.21 5.44 -19.50
N ARG A 152 -1.57 4.81 -18.50
CA ARG A 152 -1.48 5.28 -17.11
C ARG A 152 -0.26 6.15 -16.81
N GLY A 153 0.56 6.47 -17.82
CA GLY A 153 1.80 7.23 -17.67
C GLY A 153 2.95 6.40 -17.10
N ILE A 154 2.81 5.84 -15.89
CA ILE A 154 3.79 4.91 -15.30
C ILE A 154 3.09 3.64 -14.82
N THR A 155 3.86 2.60 -14.50
CA THR A 155 3.28 1.39 -13.90
C THR A 155 2.82 1.66 -12.46
N LEU A 156 1.79 0.94 -12.00
CA LEU A 156 1.29 1.07 -10.62
C LEU A 156 2.36 0.75 -9.58
N LEU A 157 3.21 -0.24 -9.86
CA LEU A 157 4.30 -0.62 -8.96
C LEU A 157 5.39 0.46 -8.89
N GLN A 158 5.70 1.15 -10.00
CA GLN A 158 6.59 2.32 -9.98
C GLN A 158 5.97 3.46 -9.17
N ARG A 159 4.67 3.75 -9.35
CA ARG A 159 3.96 4.78 -8.57
C ARG A 159 4.04 4.50 -7.06
N ILE A 160 3.77 3.25 -6.66
CA ILE A 160 3.92 2.78 -5.28
C ILE A 160 5.38 2.96 -4.80
N GLY A 161 6.35 2.54 -5.60
CA GLY A 161 7.78 2.65 -5.28
C GLY A 161 8.23 4.10 -5.03
N PHE A 162 7.81 5.04 -5.88
CA PHE A 162 8.07 6.47 -5.67
C PHE A 162 7.47 6.98 -4.35
N GLY A 163 6.23 6.58 -4.05
CA GLY A 163 5.59 6.90 -2.77
C GLY A 163 6.38 6.38 -1.57
N LEU A 164 6.88 5.15 -1.64
CA LEU A 164 7.74 4.56 -0.58
C LEU A 164 9.05 5.34 -0.39
N LEU A 165 9.71 5.73 -1.49
CA LEU A 165 10.93 6.54 -1.43
C LEU A 165 10.67 7.91 -0.79
N LEU A 166 9.56 8.56 -1.16
CA LEU A 166 9.17 9.84 -0.56
C LEU A 166 8.84 9.71 0.93
N HIS A 167 8.22 8.60 1.37
CA HIS A 167 8.03 8.29 2.79
C HIS A 167 9.36 8.23 3.56
N ILE A 168 10.40 7.63 2.98
CA ILE A 168 11.76 7.62 3.57
C ILE A 168 12.30 9.04 3.70
N VAL A 169 12.19 9.86 2.64
CA VAL A 169 12.61 11.27 2.66
C VAL A 169 11.85 12.06 3.72
N THR A 170 10.54 11.84 3.88
CA THR A 170 9.72 12.46 4.92
C THR A 170 10.24 12.12 6.32
N MET A 171 10.56 10.85 6.57
CA MET A 171 11.12 10.42 7.87
C MET A 171 12.51 10.98 8.14
N LEU A 172 13.35 11.12 7.11
CA LEU A 172 14.64 11.80 7.24
C LEU A 172 14.45 13.27 7.61
N ALA A 173 13.54 13.99 6.94
CA ALA A 173 13.20 15.37 7.26
C ALA A 173 12.71 15.49 8.71
N ALA A 174 11.83 14.59 9.14
CA ALA A 174 11.33 14.56 10.52
C ALA A 174 12.45 14.32 11.55
N CYS A 175 13.39 13.43 11.23
CA CYS A 175 14.57 13.20 12.07
C CYS A 175 15.44 14.46 12.21
N PHE A 176 15.68 15.20 11.13
CA PHE A 176 16.43 16.45 11.19
C PHE A 176 15.70 17.54 11.99
N ILE A 177 14.38 17.66 11.80
CA ILE A 177 13.56 18.60 12.56
C ILE A 177 13.59 18.26 14.05
N GLU A 178 13.48 16.99 14.41
CA GLU A 178 13.53 16.54 15.80
C GLU A 178 14.91 16.78 16.42
N LYS A 179 16.01 16.50 15.69
CA LYS A 179 17.37 16.83 16.14
C LYS A 179 17.51 18.32 16.44
N LYS A 180 16.98 19.19 15.57
CA LYS A 180 16.98 20.64 15.80
C LYS A 180 16.13 21.02 17.01
N ARG A 181 14.94 20.43 17.17
CA ARG A 181 14.07 20.66 18.33
C ARG A 181 14.77 20.31 19.64
N LEU A 182 15.39 19.15 19.71
CA LEU A 182 16.12 18.67 20.90
C LEU A 182 17.35 19.54 21.19
N SER A 183 18.09 19.96 20.17
CA SER A 183 19.23 20.87 20.33
C SER A 183 18.80 22.20 20.96
N VAL A 184 17.70 22.80 20.48
CA VAL A 184 17.17 24.04 21.05
C VAL A 184 16.65 23.80 22.48
N ALA A 185 15.93 22.71 22.73
CA ALA A 185 15.45 22.37 24.06
C ALA A 185 16.61 22.26 25.08
N ARG A 186 17.71 21.61 24.71
CA ARG A 186 18.91 21.49 25.55
C ARG A 186 19.58 22.83 25.83
N SER A 187 19.75 23.66 24.80
CA SER A 187 20.36 24.99 24.96
C SER A 187 19.58 25.90 25.91
N HIS A 188 18.27 25.66 26.08
CA HIS A 188 17.41 26.41 26.98
C HIS A 188 17.15 25.68 28.32
N GLY A 189 17.84 24.57 28.60
CA GLY A 189 17.64 23.78 29.82
C GLY A 189 16.28 23.08 29.91
N LEU A 190 15.53 23.01 28.82
CA LEU A 190 14.16 22.48 28.76
C LEU A 190 14.09 20.95 28.66
N ASP A 191 15.23 20.27 28.49
CA ASP A 191 15.33 18.80 28.36
C ASP A 191 14.83 18.08 29.63
N ARG A 192 14.90 18.74 30.80
CA ARG A 192 14.47 18.18 32.10
C ARG A 192 13.17 18.77 32.64
N SER A 193 12.80 19.99 32.26
CA SER A 193 11.64 20.70 32.80
C SER A 193 10.35 20.47 32.01
N GLY A 194 10.43 19.92 30.79
CA GLY A 194 9.26 19.65 29.94
C GLY A 194 8.54 20.90 29.43
N GLY A 195 9.21 22.06 29.48
CA GLY A 195 8.65 23.34 29.04
C GLY A 195 8.49 23.48 27.53
N GLN A 196 7.79 24.54 27.11
CA GLN A 196 7.59 24.85 25.69
C GLN A 196 8.92 25.23 25.02
N VAL A 197 9.27 24.53 23.94
CA VAL A 197 10.46 24.83 23.14
C VAL A 197 10.19 26.09 22.31
N PRO A 198 11.10 27.10 22.30
CA PRO A 198 10.92 28.37 21.61
C PRO A 198 11.14 28.24 20.09
N LEU A 199 10.52 27.24 19.47
CA LEU A 199 10.49 27.02 18.04
C LEU A 199 9.05 27.13 17.56
N THR A 200 8.84 27.80 16.43
CA THR A 200 7.52 27.87 15.82
C THR A 200 7.02 26.49 15.40
N ILE A 201 5.72 26.24 15.57
CA ILE A 201 5.05 25.03 15.11
C ILE A 201 5.24 24.77 13.61
N PHE A 202 5.44 25.82 12.80
CA PHE A 202 5.66 25.71 11.35
C PHE A 202 6.97 25.01 10.98
N ILE A 203 7.90 24.78 11.92
CA ILE A 203 9.08 23.94 11.65
C ILE A 203 8.71 22.50 11.29
N LEU A 204 7.53 22.03 11.70
CA LEU A 204 6.98 20.73 11.33
C LEU A 204 6.35 20.73 9.93
N LEU A 205 6.11 21.89 9.31
CA LEU A 205 5.39 21.96 8.03
C LEU A 205 6.04 21.12 6.92
N PRO A 206 7.38 21.07 6.77
CA PRO A 206 8.02 20.27 5.71
C PRO A 206 7.67 18.78 5.78
N GLN A 207 7.67 18.17 6.97
CA GLN A 207 7.32 16.75 7.12
C GLN A 207 5.84 16.46 6.81
N PHE A 208 4.92 17.38 7.15
CA PHE A 208 3.50 17.24 6.80
C PHE A 208 3.24 17.42 5.31
N VAL A 209 3.89 18.39 4.67
CA VAL A 209 3.79 18.61 3.21
C VAL A 209 4.35 17.41 2.46
N LEU A 210 5.57 16.98 2.79
CA LEU A 210 6.21 15.81 2.17
C LEU A 210 5.36 14.54 2.35
N MET A 211 4.72 14.36 3.51
CA MET A 211 3.77 13.26 3.74
C MET A 211 2.61 13.30 2.73
N GLY A 212 1.99 14.47 2.53
CA GLY A 212 0.89 14.62 1.58
C GLY A 212 1.31 14.32 0.13
N VAL A 213 2.51 14.75 -0.27
CA VAL A 213 3.08 14.37 -1.58
C VAL A 213 3.26 12.85 -1.66
N ALA A 214 3.88 12.25 -0.65
CA ALA A 214 4.19 10.82 -0.65
C ALA A 214 2.92 9.95 -0.73
N ASP A 215 1.87 10.34 0.00
CA ASP A 215 0.57 9.64 0.02
C ASP A 215 -0.20 9.77 -1.31
N ALA A 216 -0.05 10.89 -2.03
CA ALA A 216 -0.64 11.04 -3.37
C ALA A 216 -0.12 9.98 -4.37
N PHE A 217 1.13 9.53 -4.21
CA PHE A 217 1.69 8.44 -5.00
C PHE A 217 1.37 7.08 -4.40
N LEU A 218 1.63 6.92 -3.09
CA LEU A 218 1.54 5.62 -2.44
C LEU A 218 0.11 5.14 -2.24
N VAL A 219 -0.75 5.94 -1.60
CA VAL A 219 -2.11 5.51 -1.21
C VAL A 219 -2.96 5.28 -2.44
N VAL A 220 -2.90 6.19 -3.41
CA VAL A 220 -3.63 6.07 -4.68
C VAL A 220 -3.11 4.88 -5.49
N GLY A 221 -1.79 4.77 -5.65
CA GLY A 221 -1.18 3.66 -6.39
C GLY A 221 -1.46 2.30 -5.76
N LYS A 222 -1.46 2.23 -4.42
CA LYS A 222 -1.83 1.03 -3.66
C LYS A 222 -3.27 0.63 -3.97
N ILE A 223 -4.23 1.54 -3.78
CA ILE A 223 -5.65 1.25 -3.98
C ILE A 223 -5.90 0.79 -5.43
N GLU A 224 -5.38 1.52 -6.42
CA GLU A 224 -5.48 1.15 -7.83
C GLU A 224 -4.87 -0.23 -8.12
N PHE A 225 -3.71 -0.55 -7.52
CA PHE A 225 -3.06 -1.85 -7.69
C PHE A 225 -3.92 -2.99 -7.14
N PHE A 226 -4.43 -2.86 -5.92
CA PHE A 226 -5.26 -3.90 -5.32
C PHE A 226 -6.56 -4.11 -6.11
N TYR A 227 -7.21 -3.04 -6.58
CA TYR A 227 -8.40 -3.16 -7.43
C TYR A 227 -8.10 -3.76 -8.81
N ASP A 228 -6.98 -3.38 -9.45
CA ASP A 228 -6.60 -3.92 -10.76
C ASP A 228 -6.30 -5.42 -10.69
N GLN A 229 -5.59 -5.87 -9.64
CA GLN A 229 -5.31 -7.28 -9.44
C GLN A 229 -6.58 -8.06 -9.04
N ALA A 230 -7.43 -7.49 -8.17
CA ALA A 230 -8.67 -8.15 -7.75
C ALA A 230 -9.67 -8.34 -8.90
N ARG A 231 -9.67 -7.45 -9.90
CA ARG A 231 -10.51 -7.62 -11.12
C ARG A 231 -9.98 -8.69 -12.05
N ARG A 232 -8.67 -8.98 -12.02
CA ARG A 232 -8.05 -10.04 -12.83
C ARG A 232 -8.22 -11.42 -12.19
N ALA A 233 -8.59 -11.48 -10.90
CA ALA A 233 -8.93 -12.68 -10.15
C ALA A 233 -10.41 -12.99 -10.28
#